data_AF-A0A645AVD8-F1
#
_entry.id   AF-A0A645AVD8-F1
#
_cell.length_a   1.000
_cell.length_b   1.000
_cell.length_c   1.000
_cell.angle_alpha   90.00
_cell.angle_beta   90.00
_cell.angle_gamma   90.00
#
_symmetry.space_group_name_H-M   'P 1'
#
loop_
_entity.id
_entity.type
_entity.pdbx_description
1 polymer ?
#
loop_
_entity_poly.entity_id
_entity_poly.type
_entity_poly.pdbx_seq_one_letter_code
_entity_poly.pdbx_strand_id
1 'polypeptide(L)' 'MAAWAEETEIRGEICLMIAGNDNPEMPVEQTFDDLSIAELVEKLMTEQGLSSKDAIKETAKIRDLKKQEVYQAFHGF' A
#
# COMPACT_ATOMS: atom_id res chain seq x y z
N MET A 1 17.58 26.44 -10.73
CA MET A 1 16.12 26.49 -10.95
C MET A 1 15.37 27.14 -9.80
N ALA A 2 15.69 26.84 -8.53
CA ALA A 2 15.03 27.46 -7.37
C ALA A 2 15.20 28.99 -7.26
N ALA A 3 16.37 29.53 -7.63
CA ALA A 3 16.68 30.94 -7.36
C ALA A 3 15.87 31.98 -8.17
N TRP A 4 15.25 31.61 -9.31
CA TRP A 4 14.45 32.55 -10.11
C TRP A 4 13.00 32.66 -9.62
N ALA A 5 12.49 31.64 -8.91
CA ALA A 5 11.12 31.58 -8.42
C ALA A 5 10.88 32.40 -7.14
N GLU A 6 11.93 32.84 -6.46
CA GLU A 6 11.84 33.59 -5.19
C GLU A 6 11.76 35.10 -5.38
N GLU A 7 12.20 35.65 -6.53
CA GLU A 7 12.29 37.10 -6.76
C GLU A 7 11.12 37.70 -7.55
N THR A 8 10.10 36.92 -7.94
CA THR A 8 8.96 37.46 -8.72
C THR A 8 7.64 36.78 -8.32
N GLU A 9 6.63 37.60 -7.98
CA GLU A 9 5.27 37.14 -7.70
C GLU A 9 4.68 36.47 -8.97
N ILE A 10 4.58 35.14 -8.97
CA ILE A 10 4.06 34.37 -10.10
C ILE A 10 2.54 34.62 -10.19
N ARG A 11 2.12 35.49 -11.11
CA ARG A 11 0.70 35.69 -11.47
C ARG A 11 0.39 34.97 -12.78
N GLY A 12 -0.42 33.92 -12.72
CA GLY A 12 -0.86 33.12 -13.87
C GLY A 12 -1.27 31.68 -13.48
N GLU A 13 -1.63 30.87 -14.46
CA GLU A 13 -1.83 29.42 -14.28
C GLU A 13 -0.53 28.65 -14.60
N ILE A 14 -0.19 27.65 -13.78
CA ILE A 14 1.00 26.82 -13.99
C ILE A 14 0.54 25.49 -14.59
N CYS A 15 0.88 25.26 -15.86
CA CYS A 15 0.70 23.95 -16.49
C CYS A 15 1.99 23.12 -16.33
N LEU A 16 1.95 22.10 -15.48
CA LEU A 16 3.04 21.14 -15.32
C LEU A 16 2.82 19.97 -16.28
N MET A 17 3.71 19.83 -17.26
CA MET A 17 3.75 18.66 -18.13
C MET A 17 4.71 17.64 -17.53
N ILE A 18 4.17 16.55 -17.00
CA ILE A 18 4.96 15.47 -16.41
C ILE A 18 5.13 14.38 -17.47
N ALA A 19 6.38 14.05 -17.81
CA ALA A 19 6.67 12.90 -18.66
C ALA A 19 6.32 11.59 -17.92
N GLY A 20 5.77 10.62 -18.65
CA GLY A 20 5.54 9.28 -18.09
C GLY A 20 6.85 8.67 -17.59
N ASN A 21 6.78 7.92 -16.49
CA ASN A 21 7.94 7.16 -16.05
C ASN A 21 8.10 5.94 -16.95
N ASP A 22 9.08 5.98 -17.86
CA ASP A 22 9.37 4.89 -18.81
C ASP A 22 9.86 3.61 -18.11
N ASN A 23 10.31 3.72 -16.86
CA ASN A 23 10.70 2.59 -16.04
C ASN A 23 10.03 2.72 -14.65
N PRO A 24 8.71 2.44 -14.55
CA PRO A 24 8.07 2.39 -13.26
C PRO A 24 8.79 1.33 -12.43
N GLU A 25 9.28 1.69 -11.25
CA GLU A 25 9.58 0.67 -10.25
C GLU A 25 8.28 -0.10 -10.05
N MET A 26 8.23 -1.34 -10.55
CA MET A 26 7.13 -2.23 -10.22
C MET A 26 7.11 -2.27 -8.69
N PRO A 27 5.96 -2.00 -8.04
CA PRO A 27 5.86 -2.26 -6.62
C PRO A 27 6.30 -3.71 -6.45
N VAL A 28 7.38 -3.91 -5.70
CA VAL A 28 7.88 -5.24 -5.39
C VAL A 28 6.67 -6.00 -4.91
N GLU A 29 6.23 -7.02 -5.66
CA GLU A 29 5.18 -7.90 -5.18
C GLU A 29 5.72 -8.47 -3.89
N GLN A 30 5.23 -7.96 -2.76
CA GLN A 30 5.59 -8.51 -1.47
C GLN A 30 5.01 -9.92 -1.47
N THR A 31 5.85 -10.89 -1.77
CA THR A 31 5.48 -12.27 -1.78
C THR A 31 5.30 -12.66 -0.32
N PHE A 32 4.05 -12.75 0.12
CA PHE A 32 3.72 -13.13 1.49
C PHE A 32 3.61 -14.65 1.64
N ASP A 33 4.00 -15.43 0.63
CA ASP A 33 3.76 -16.88 0.53
C ASP A 33 4.33 -17.67 1.71
N ASP A 34 5.45 -17.20 2.28
CA ASP A 34 6.12 -17.84 3.41
C ASP A 34 5.43 -17.62 4.77
N LEU A 35 4.49 -16.66 4.86
CA LEU A 35 3.79 -16.34 6.10
C LEU A 35 2.55 -17.22 6.26
N SER A 36 2.19 -17.56 7.49
CA SER A 36 0.85 -18.07 7.79
C SER A 36 -0.20 -16.96 7.64
N ILE A 37 -1.47 -17.35 7.57
CA ILE A 37 -2.58 -16.39 7.50
C ILE A 37 -2.59 -15.45 8.72
N ALA A 38 -2.28 -15.98 9.92
CA ALA A 38 -2.25 -15.19 11.14
C ALA A 38 -1.10 -14.17 11.15
N GLU A 39 0.09 -14.60 10.74
CA GLU A 39 1.27 -13.72 10.64
C GLU A 39 1.08 -12.64 9.58
N LEU A 40 0.42 -12.95 8.46
CA LEU A 40 0.10 -11.95 7.43
C LEU A 40 -0.87 -10.89 7.96
N VAL A 41 -1.90 -11.28 8.72
CA VAL A 41 -2.82 -10.33 9.36
C VAL A 41 -2.05 -9.44 10.35
N GLU A 42 -1.22 -10.03 11.20
CA GLU A 42 -0.44 -9.28 12.20
C GLU A 42 0.56 -8.33 11.53
N LYS A 43 1.29 -8.78 10.51
CA LYS A 43 2.20 -7.95 9.72
C LYS A 43 1.48 -6.76 9.08
N LEU A 44 0.29 -6.97 8.51
CA LEU A 44 -0.52 -5.89 7.94
C LEU A 44 -1.02 -4.91 9.02
N MET A 45 -1.35 -5.39 10.22
CA MET A 45 -1.70 -4.53 11.34
C MET A 45 -0.51 -3.69 11.82
N THR A 46 0.68 -4.28 11.92
CA THR A 46 1.88 -3.61 12.44
C THR A 46 2.56 -2.71 11.44
N GLU A 47 2.78 -3.17 10.20
CA GLU A 47 3.51 -2.41 9.18
C GLU A 47 2.64 -1.35 8.50
N GLN A 48 1.36 -1.65 8.25
CA GLN A 48 0.44 -0.72 7.58
C GLN A 48 -0.51 -0.01 8.56
N GLY A 49 -0.44 -0.32 9.86
CA GLY A 49 -1.31 0.29 10.87
C GLY A 49 -2.79 -0.06 10.70
N LEU A 50 -3.11 -1.13 9.97
CA LEU A 50 -4.48 -1.51 9.68
C LEU A 50 -5.19 -2.04 10.94
N SER A 51 -6.49 -1.78 11.04
CA SER A 51 -7.33 -2.45 12.05
C SER A 51 -7.37 -3.96 11.77
N SER A 52 -7.60 -4.81 12.78
CA SER A 52 -7.72 -6.27 12.56
C SER A 52 -8.74 -6.61 11.48
N LYS A 53 -9.84 -5.84 11.40
CA LYS A 53 -10.87 -6.04 10.38
C LYS A 53 -10.37 -5.74 8.97
N ASP A 54 -9.58 -4.69 8.81
CA ASP A 54 -9.02 -4.29 7.52
C ASP A 54 -7.85 -5.18 7.12
N ALA A 55 -7.00 -5.58 8.07
CA ALA A 55 -5.93 -6.54 7.84
C ALA A 55 -6.47 -7.92 7.40
N ILE A 56 -7.56 -8.40 8.01
CA ILE A 56 -8.26 -9.63 7.57
C ILE A 56 -8.81 -9.48 6.15
N LYS A 57 -9.34 -8.30 5.81
CA LYS A 57 -9.88 -8.03 4.47
C LYS A 57 -8.79 -7.99 3.41
N GLU A 58 -7.65 -7.37 3.70
CA GLU A 58 -6.52 -7.31 2.77
C GLU A 58 -5.83 -8.67 2.64
N THR A 59 -5.64 -9.41 3.74
CA THR A 59 -5.14 -10.79 3.71
C THR A 59 -6.00 -11.70 2.83
N ALA A 60 -7.32 -11.60 2.95
CA ALA A 60 -8.27 -12.35 2.13
C ALA A 60 -8.12 -12.05 0.64
N LYS A 61 -7.83 -10.80 0.26
CA LYS A 61 -7.56 -10.44 -1.15
C LYS A 61 -6.20 -10.94 -1.62
N ILE A 62 -5.15 -10.77 -0.82
CA ILE A 62 -3.78 -11.18 -1.14
C ILE A 62 -3.71 -12.69 -1.39
N ARG A 63 -4.42 -13.48 -0.59
CA ARG A 63 -4.43 -14.95 -0.68
C ARG A 63 -5.57 -15.52 -1.51
N ASP A 64 -6.43 -14.67 -2.08
CA ASP A 64 -7.67 -15.07 -2.76
C ASP A 64 -8.53 -16.05 -1.94
N LEU A 65 -8.63 -15.79 -0.63
CA LEU A 65 -9.39 -16.59 0.33
C LEU A 65 -10.67 -15.89 0.75
N LYS A 66 -11.65 -16.64 1.27
CA LYS A 66 -12.83 -16.03 1.88
C LYS A 66 -12.44 -15.40 3.22
N LYS A 67 -13.03 -14.25 3.53
CA LYS A 67 -12.82 -13.55 4.82
C LYS A 67 -13.12 -14.43 6.04
N GLN A 68 -14.07 -15.36 5.92
CA GLN A 68 -14.41 -16.30 6.98
C GLN A 68 -13.25 -17.26 7.28
N GLU A 69 -12.55 -17.73 6.26
CA GLU A 69 -11.39 -18.62 6.41
C GLU A 69 -10.23 -17.88 7.06
N VAL A 70 -9.99 -16.62 6.66
CA VAL A 70 -8.96 -15.77 7.28
C VAL A 70 -9.30 -15.45 8.73
N TYR A 71 -10.56 -15.13 9.02
CA TYR A 71 -11.02 -14.87 10.38
C TYR A 71 -10.86 -16.10 11.28
N GLN A 72 -11.21 -17.28 10.77
CA GLN A 72 -11.06 -18.55 11.48
C GLN A 72 -9.59 -18.91 11.68
N ALA A 73 -8.72 -18.71 10.70
CA ALA A 73 -7.29 -18.97 10.85
C ALA A 73 -6.60 -18.01 11.84
N PHE A 74 -7.13 -16.78 11.98
CA PHE A 74 -6.57 -15.78 12.89
C PHE A 74 -7.11 -15.89 14.33
N HIS A 75 -8.41 -16.21 14.52
CA HIS A 75 -9.04 -16.32 15.86
C HIS A 75 -9.30 -17.76 16.33
N GLY A 76 -9.19 -18.74 15.42
CA GLY A 76 -9.46 -20.15 15.71
C GLY A 76 -8.17 -20.88 16.07
N PHE A 77 -7.95 -21.03 17.37
CA PHE A 77 -7.20 -22.14 17.95
C PHE A 77 -8.19 -23.21 18.43
#